data_AF-A0AAE3IEJ6-F1
#
_entry.id   AF-A0AAE3IEJ6-F1
#
_cell.length_a   1.000
_cell.length_b   1.000
_cell.length_c   1.000
_cell.angle_alpha   90.00
_cell.angle_beta   90.00
_cell.angle_gamma   90.00
#
_symmetry.space_group_name_H-M   'P 1'
#
loop_
_entity.id
_entity.type
_entity.pdbx_description
1 polymer ?
#
loop_
_entity_poly.entity_id
_entity_poly.type
_entity_poly.pdbx_seq_one_letter_code
_entity_poly.pdbx_strand_id
1 'polypeptide(L)' 'MLHYPELAMPRSRTVTTVCNGKREVWTDYEEAKAYFLEMMMSSNGEEHERAECVYIQLLHGLDECSDEDE' A
#
# COMPACT_ATOMS: atom_id res chain seq x y z
N MET A 1 8.54 -3.13 -22.74
CA MET A 1 7.68 -3.32 -21.56
C MET A 1 8.59 -3.87 -20.47
N LEU A 2 8.81 -3.14 -19.39
CA LEU A 2 9.61 -3.62 -18.26
C LEU A 2 8.79 -4.73 -17.59
N HIS A 3 9.26 -5.96 -17.72
CA HIS A 3 8.68 -7.13 -17.08
C HIS A 3 9.17 -7.12 -15.64
N TYR A 4 8.45 -6.44 -14.75
CA TYR A 4 8.76 -6.47 -13.32
C TYR A 4 8.71 -7.93 -12.84
N PRO A 5 9.68 -8.41 -12.05
CA PRO A 5 9.71 -9.81 -11.66
C PRO A 5 8.53 -10.11 -10.75
N GLU A 6 7.80 -11.21 -11.01
CA GLU A 6 6.70 -11.75 -10.18
C GLU A 6 7.09 -12.02 -8.71
N LEU A 7 8.36 -11.87 -8.34
CA LEU A 7 8.90 -12.23 -7.03
C LEU A 7 8.44 -11.31 -5.88
N ALA A 8 7.89 -10.13 -6.17
CA ALA A 8 7.37 -9.20 -5.16
C ALA A 8 5.87 -8.86 -5.34
N MET A 9 5.20 -9.44 -6.33
CA MET A 9 3.76 -9.27 -6.52
C MET A 9 3.03 -10.48 -5.94
N PRO A 10 2.07 -10.29 -5.02
CA PRO A 10 1.22 -11.38 -4.59
C PRO A 10 0.46 -11.98 -5.78
N ARG A 11 0.18 -13.28 -5.69
CA ARG A 11 -0.55 -14.02 -6.75
C ARG A 11 -1.96 -13.46 -6.96
N SER A 12 -2.49 -12.84 -5.92
CA SER A 12 -3.68 -12.01 -5.93
C SER A 12 -3.31 -10.60 -6.37
N ARG A 13 -4.03 -10.05 -7.35
CA ARG A 13 -3.90 -8.61 -7.69
C ARG A 13 -4.62 -7.71 -6.68
N THR A 14 -5.42 -8.30 -5.80
CA THR A 14 -6.22 -7.56 -4.82
C THR A 14 -5.47 -7.41 -3.50
N VAL A 15 -5.58 -6.25 -2.86
CA VAL A 15 -5.04 -5.96 -1.53
C VAL A 15 -6.04 -5.15 -0.74
N THR A 16 -6.12 -5.38 0.56
CA THR A 16 -6.92 -4.56 1.47
C THR A 16 -6.01 -3.63 2.25
N THR A 17 -6.34 -2.34 2.30
CA THR A 17 -5.60 -1.37 3.10
C THR A 17 -6.51 -0.76 4.15
N VAL A 18 -6.03 -0.64 5.38
CA VAL A 18 -6.65 0.16 6.44
C VAL A 18 -5.70 1.31 6.73
N CYS A 19 -6.11 2.53 6.38
CA CYS A 19 -5.36 3.73 6.68
C CYS A 19 -6.28 4.75 7.35
N ASN A 20 -5.94 5.21 8.55
CA ASN A 20 -6.77 6.17 9.28
C ASN A 20 -8.20 5.69 9.54
N GLY A 21 -8.33 4.41 9.90
CA GLY A 21 -9.61 3.73 10.10
C GLY A 21 -10.43 3.55 8.82
N LYS A 22 -9.93 3.99 7.65
CA LYS A 22 -10.59 3.79 6.36
C LYS A 22 -10.08 2.50 5.74
N ARG A 23 -11.00 1.54 5.58
CA ARG A 23 -10.76 0.28 4.87
C ARG A 23 -11.11 0.44 3.39
N GLU A 24 -10.15 0.12 2.53
CA GLU A 24 -10.30 0.14 1.07
C GLU A 24 -9.85 -1.20 0.48
N VAL A 25 -10.55 -1.68 -0.55
CA VAL A 25 -10.22 -2.94 -1.25
C VAL A 25 -9.81 -2.61 -2.68
N TRP A 26 -8.53 -2.81 -2.97
CA TRP A 26 -7.95 -2.52 -4.26
C TRP A 26 -7.99 -3.78 -5.12
N THR A 27 -8.29 -3.62 -6.42
CA THR A 27 -8.20 -4.72 -7.40
C THR A 27 -6.91 -4.71 -8.22
N ASP A 28 -6.14 -3.63 -8.11
CA ASP A 28 -4.80 -3.51 -8.65
C ASP A 28 -3.83 -3.02 -7.57
N TYR A 29 -2.80 -3.85 -7.34
CA TYR A 29 -1.77 -3.60 -6.34
C TYR A 29 -0.93 -2.35 -6.66
N GLU A 30 -0.70 -2.07 -7.94
CA GLU A 30 0.08 -0.91 -8.36
C GLU A 30 -0.73 0.39 -8.20
N GLU A 31 -2.06 0.32 -8.32
CA GLU A 31 -2.94 1.45 -8.00
C GLU A 31 -2.87 1.79 -6.50
N ALA A 32 -2.90 0.78 -5.63
CA ALA A 32 -2.70 0.97 -4.18
C ALA A 32 -1.34 1.61 -3.88
N LYS A 33 -0.24 1.12 -4.47
CA LYS A 33 1.09 1.71 -4.29
C LYS A 33 1.14 3.16 -4.76
N ALA A 34 0.60 3.46 -5.93
CA ALA A 34 0.58 4.83 -6.47
C ALA A 34 -0.19 5.78 -5.55
N TYR A 35 -1.33 5.34 -5.03
CA TYR A 35 -2.14 6.12 -4.09
C TYR A 35 -1.37 6.48 -2.81
N PHE A 36 -0.76 5.50 -2.15
CA PHE A 36 0.00 5.75 -0.91
C PHE A 36 1.29 6.54 -1.17
N LEU A 37 1.91 6.38 -2.34
CA LEU A 37 3.04 7.21 -2.75
C LEU A 37 2.63 8.68 -2.94
N GLU A 38 1.51 8.93 -3.61
CA GLU A 38 0.95 10.29 -3.76
C GLU A 38 0.57 10.90 -2.41
N MET A 39 -0.03 10.11 -1.52
CA MET A 39 -0.34 10.52 -0.14
C MET A 39 0.93 10.95 0.61
N MET A 40 2.01 10.17 0.56
CA MET A 40 3.29 10.53 1.18
C MET A 40 3.89 11.82 0.60
N MET A 41 3.80 12.04 -0.71
CA MET A 41 4.31 13.26 -1.35
C MET A 41 3.48 14.52 -0.99
N SER A 42 2.22 14.35 -0.65
CA SER A 42 1.26 15.44 -0.41
C SER A 42 0.96 15.72 1.06
N SER A 43 1.40 14.83 1.96
CA SER A 43 1.21 14.93 3.42
C SER A 43 2.55 15.04 4.15
N ASN A 44 2.49 15.40 5.44
CA ASN A 44 3.67 15.52 6.29
C ASN A 44 3.31 15.11 7.73
N GLY A 45 4.31 14.77 8.56
CA GLY A 45 4.09 14.36 9.95
C GLY A 45 3.34 13.03 10.07
N GLU A 46 2.41 12.92 11.01
CA GLU A 46 1.69 11.67 11.32
C GLU A 46 0.99 11.07 10.09
N GLU A 47 0.37 11.88 9.23
CA GLU A 47 -0.29 11.37 8.01
C GLU A 47 0.71 10.75 7.02
N HIS A 48 1.91 11.34 6.92
CA HIS A 48 2.98 10.80 6.10
C HIS A 48 3.50 9.48 6.68
N GLU A 49 3.77 9.43 7.99
CA GLU A 49 4.26 8.23 8.69
C GLU A 49 3.29 7.04 8.55
N ARG A 50 1.98 7.31 8.64
CA ARG A 50 0.94 6.29 8.45
C ARG A 50 0.87 5.78 7.01
N ALA A 51 0.95 6.69 6.04
CA ALA A 51 1.00 6.33 4.63
C ALA A 51 2.27 5.52 4.29
N GLU A 52 3.41 5.88 4.87
CA GLU A 52 4.68 5.15 4.75
C GLU A 52 4.57 3.72 5.29
N CYS A 53 3.95 3.54 6.47
CA CYS A 53 3.74 2.22 7.07
C CYS A 53 2.99 1.28 6.11
N VAL A 54 1.86 1.73 5.56
CA VAL A 54 1.07 0.95 4.59
C VAL A 54 1.86 0.73 3.28
N TYR A 55 2.58 1.74 2.80
CA TYR A 55 3.35 1.63 1.56
C TYR A 55 4.47 0.59 1.65
N ILE A 56 5.18 0.51 2.78
CA ILE A 56 6.21 -0.50 3.01
C ILE A 56 5.60 -1.91 3.02
N GLN A 57 4.45 -2.08 3.66
CA GLN A 57 3.70 -3.36 3.64
C GLN A 57 3.26 -3.75 2.22
N LEU A 58 2.86 -2.76 1.41
CA LEU A 58 2.59 -2.96 -0.01
C LEU A 58 3.85 -3.43 -0.76
N LEU A 59 5.01 -2.82 -0.53
CA LEU A 59 6.26 -3.27 -1.15
C LEU A 59 6.65 -4.70 -0.74
N HIS A 60 6.25 -5.15 0.45
CA HIS A 60 6.45 -6.52 0.91
C HIS A 60 5.43 -7.52 0.36
N GLY A 61 4.40 -7.08 -0.36
CA GLY A 61 3.44 -7.95 -1.02
C GLY A 61 2.42 -8.57 -0.07
N LEU A 62 2.08 -7.91 1.04
CA LEU A 62 1.02 -8.36 1.95
C LEU A 62 -0.37 -8.24 1.29
N ASP A 63 -1.28 -9.15 1.67
CA ASP A 63 -2.68 -9.16 1.20
C ASP A 63 -3.59 -8.19 2.00
N GLU A 64 -3.21 -7.89 3.24
CA GLU A 64 -3.82 -6.87 4.09
C GLU A 64 -2.71 -5.99 4.69
N CYS A 65 -2.87 -4.66 4.57
CA CYS A 65 -1.92 -3.68 5.08
C CYS A 65 -2.64 -2.71 6.02
N SER A 66 -2.04 -2.35 7.15
CA SER A 66 -2.64 -1.47 8.15
C SER A 66 -1.62 -0.48 8.71
N ASP A 67 -2.04 0.76 8.96
CA ASP A 67 -1.21 1.74 9.65
C ASP A 67 -1.21 1.56 11.18
N GLU A 68 -2.14 0.75 11.71
CA GLU A 68 -2.21 0.41 13.13
C GLU A 68 -1.33 -0.82 13.43
N ASP A 69 -0.54 -0.74 14.50
CA ASP A 69 0.15 -1.90 15.07
C ASP A 69 -0.90 -2.89 15.63
N GLU A 70 -0.87 -4.14 15.16
CA GLU A 70 -1.75 -5.23 15.63
C GLU A 70 -1.43 -5.69 17.06
#